data_AF-A0A257NI22-F1
#
_entry.id   AF-A0A257NI22-F1
#
_cell.length_a   1.000
_cell.length_b   1.000
_cell.length_c   1.000
_cell.angle_alpha   90.00
_cell.angle_beta   90.00
_cell.angle_gamma   90.00
#
_symmetry.space_group_name_H-M   'P 1'
#
loop_
_entity.id
_entity.type
_entity.pdbx_description
1 polymer ?
#
loop_
_entity_poly.entity_id
_entity_poly.type
_entity_poly.pdbx_seq_one_letter_code
_entity_poly.pdbx_strand_id
1 'polypeptide(L)'
;MDSTRRQSEAPEPIAQWELADEPVARKAPAPRREREPYLLPGEIATEVRRVFLGTALQRDRAVENLTKAAEAYDRHRYEEALRLAKSVADLVPGVAAVRELAGLAAYRAERWNLAKAHLTAH
;
A
#
# COMPACT_ATOMS: atom_id res chain seq x y z
N MET A 1 -58.03 12.62 64.26
CA MET A 1 -57.87 11.28 63.64
C MET A 1 -58.67 11.34 62.34
N ASP A 2 -58.13 11.30 61.14
CA ASP A 2 -56.78 11.02 60.67
C ASP A 2 -56.64 11.65 59.28
N SER A 3 -55.43 12.06 58.93
CA SER A 3 -55.09 12.67 57.63
C SER A 3 -55.03 11.60 56.56
N THR A 4 -55.54 11.87 55.35
CA THR A 4 -55.06 11.13 54.16
C THR A 4 -54.73 12.09 53.04
N ARG A 5 -53.48 12.53 53.10
CA ARG A 5 -52.70 13.28 52.11
C ARG A 5 -52.73 12.53 50.78
N ARG A 6 -53.33 13.10 49.73
CA ARG A 6 -53.13 12.63 48.35
C ARG A 6 -51.66 12.83 48.00
N GLN A 7 -50.90 11.74 47.90
CA GLN A 7 -49.60 11.75 47.25
C GLN A 7 -49.83 11.42 45.78
N SER A 8 -49.52 12.39 44.92
CA SER A 8 -49.37 12.22 43.48
C SER A 8 -48.17 11.30 43.22
N GLU A 9 -48.44 10.13 42.67
CA GLU A 9 -47.46 9.15 42.23
C GLU A 9 -46.70 9.71 41.01
N ALA A 10 -45.42 10.03 41.20
CA ALA A 10 -44.53 10.41 40.11
C ALA A 10 -44.19 9.17 39.29
N PRO A 11 -44.18 9.23 37.94
CA PRO A 11 -43.78 8.07 37.13
C PRO A 11 -42.30 7.73 37.41
N GLU A 12 -42.02 6.43 37.55
CA GLU A 12 -40.68 5.93 37.85
C GLU A 12 -39.65 6.46 36.86
N PRO A 13 -38.46 6.92 37.33
CA PRO A 13 -37.40 7.36 36.44
C PRO A 13 -36.90 6.18 35.61
N ILE A 14 -36.93 6.36 34.28
CA ILE A 14 -36.59 5.35 33.28
C ILE A 14 -35.15 4.87 33.50
N ALA A 15 -35.01 3.56 33.69
CA ALA A 15 -33.84 2.70 33.52
C ALA A 15 -32.45 3.36 33.59
N GLN A 16 -31.74 3.07 34.69
CA GLN A 16 -30.30 3.16 34.79
C GLN A 16 -29.65 2.46 33.58
N TRP A 17 -28.81 3.18 32.85
CA TRP A 17 -27.92 2.58 31.86
C TRP A 17 -26.85 1.76 32.59
N GLU A 18 -27.04 0.44 32.67
CA GLU A 18 -25.94 -0.46 33.00
C GLU A 18 -25.01 -0.58 31.80
N LEU A 19 -23.83 0.03 31.91
CA LEU A 19 -22.72 -0.30 31.02
C LEU A 19 -22.31 -1.75 31.35
N ALA A 20 -22.74 -2.67 30.50
CA ALA A 20 -22.16 -4.00 30.46
C ALA A 20 -20.71 -3.87 29.93
N ASP A 21 -19.77 -3.63 30.83
CA ASP A 21 -18.34 -3.80 30.55
C ASP A 21 -18.05 -5.30 30.49
N GLU A 22 -18.32 -5.92 29.34
CA GLU A 22 -17.63 -7.16 28.99
C GLU A 22 -16.23 -6.80 28.48
N PRO A 23 -15.14 -7.14 29.19
CA PRO A 23 -13.81 -6.96 28.66
C PRO A 23 -13.60 -7.99 27.53
N VAL A 24 -13.96 -7.62 26.31
CA VAL A 24 -13.55 -8.35 25.11
C VAL A 24 -12.05 -8.18 25.01
N ALA A 25 -11.30 -9.10 25.60
CA ALA A 25 -9.86 -9.17 25.51
C ALA A 25 -9.49 -9.21 24.02
N ARG A 26 -9.11 -8.06 23.46
CA ARG A 26 -8.68 -7.94 22.08
C ARG A 26 -7.45 -8.81 21.92
N LYS A 27 -7.60 -9.94 21.23
CA LYS A 27 -6.50 -10.84 20.89
C LYS A 27 -5.43 -10.00 20.20
N ALA A 28 -4.26 -9.90 20.81
CA ALA A 28 -3.16 -9.12 20.26
C ALA A 28 -2.87 -9.60 18.82
N PRO A 29 -2.68 -8.69 17.84
CA PRO A 29 -2.37 -9.09 16.49
C PRO A 29 -1.09 -9.92 16.51
N ALA A 30 -1.10 -11.04 15.76
CA ALA A 30 0.07 -11.91 15.66
C ALA A 30 1.32 -11.09 15.26
N PRO A 31 2.51 -11.43 15.79
CA PRO A 31 3.72 -10.73 15.45
C PRO A 31 3.92 -10.76 13.93
N ARG A 32 4.01 -9.58 13.33
CA ARG A 32 4.23 -9.42 11.88
C ARG A 32 5.62 -9.99 11.60
N ARG A 33 5.69 -11.13 10.90
CA ARG A 33 6.95 -11.68 10.39
C ARG A 33 7.72 -10.55 9.69
N GLU A 34 8.93 -10.28 10.14
CA GLU A 34 9.85 -9.37 9.46
C GLU A 34 10.06 -9.92 8.05
N ARG A 35 9.64 -9.14 7.05
CA ARG A 35 9.77 -9.52 5.66
C ARG A 35 11.22 -9.29 5.28
N GLU A 36 11.87 -10.33 4.76
CA GLU A 36 13.21 -10.20 4.21
C GLU A 36 13.18 -9.11 3.12
N PRO A 37 14.09 -8.11 3.19
CA PRO A 37 14.05 -6.98 2.27
C PRO A 37 14.29 -7.47 0.85
N TYR A 38 13.41 -7.05 -0.06
CA TYR A 38 13.62 -7.32 -1.48
C TYR A 38 14.83 -6.51 -1.98
N LEU A 39 15.74 -7.18 -2.67
CA LEU A 39 16.96 -6.56 -3.19
C LEU A 39 16.93 -6.55 -4.71
N LEU A 40 16.91 -5.35 -5.28
CA LEU A 40 17.11 -5.17 -6.71
C LEU A 40 18.55 -5.55 -7.09
N PRO A 41 18.80 -6.21 -8.23
CA PRO A 41 20.16 -6.46 -8.72
C PRO A 41 20.99 -5.17 -8.78
N GLY A 42 22.20 -5.22 -8.22
CA GLY A 42 23.06 -4.05 -8.04
C GLY A 42 23.41 -3.33 -9.34
N GLU A 43 23.55 -4.07 -10.43
CA GLU A 43 23.83 -3.52 -11.76
C GLU A 43 22.69 -2.60 -12.26
N ILE A 44 21.43 -3.03 -12.09
CA ILE A 44 20.26 -2.25 -12.50
C ILE A 44 20.12 -1.00 -11.63
N ALA A 45 20.33 -1.13 -10.32
CA ALA A 45 20.32 0.01 -9.41
C ALA A 45 21.40 1.04 -9.79
N THR A 46 22.59 0.57 -10.16
CA THR A 46 23.71 1.41 -10.59
C THR A 46 23.40 2.11 -11.91
N GLU A 47 22.85 1.38 -12.88
CA GLU A 47 22.46 1.92 -14.16
C GLU A 47 21.38 3.00 -14.04
N VAL A 48 20.33 2.76 -13.25
CA VAL A 48 19.31 3.77 -12.95
C VAL A 48 19.96 5.00 -12.34
N ARG A 49 20.83 4.85 -11.34
CA ARG A 49 21.53 6.00 -10.72
C ARG A 49 22.40 6.78 -11.69
N ARG A 50 23.01 6.10 -12.66
CA ARG A 50 23.87 6.70 -13.69
C ARG A 50 23.08 7.51 -14.71
N VAL A 51 21.94 6.99 -15.17
CA VAL A 51 21.12 7.60 -16.25
C VAL A 51 20.14 8.63 -15.71
N PHE A 52 19.77 8.56 -14.43
CA PHE A 52 18.78 9.45 -13.83
C PHE A 52 19.15 10.93 -13.94
N LEU A 53 18.22 11.73 -14.44
CA LEU A 53 18.33 13.18 -14.50
C LEU A 53 17.51 13.80 -13.37
N GLY A 54 18.18 14.48 -12.44
CA GLY A 54 17.53 15.19 -11.34
C GLY A 54 18.36 15.20 -10.07
N THR A 55 17.69 15.40 -8.93
CA THR A 55 18.37 15.45 -7.62
C THR A 55 18.74 14.06 -7.11
N ALA A 56 19.76 13.98 -6.25
CA ALA A 56 20.17 12.73 -5.60
C ALA A 56 19.02 12.07 -4.82
N LEU A 57 18.18 12.86 -4.14
CA LEU A 57 17.01 12.36 -3.42
C LEU A 57 15.99 11.70 -4.35
N GLN A 58 15.69 12.32 -5.50
CA GLN A 58 14.76 11.74 -6.47
C GLN A 58 15.32 10.47 -7.11
N ARG A 59 16.62 10.45 -7.40
CA ARG A 59 17.32 9.27 -7.89
C ARG A 59 17.21 8.11 -6.92
N ASP A 60 17.45 8.34 -5.64
CA ASP A 60 17.41 7.29 -4.62
C ASP A 60 15.96 6.79 -4.43
N ARG A 61 14.97 7.69 -4.47
CA ARG A 61 13.54 7.32 -4.50
C ARG A 61 13.16 6.52 -5.75
N ALA A 62 13.74 6.80 -6.91
CA ALA A 62 13.48 6.04 -8.13
C ALA A 62 13.97 4.60 -7.99
N VAL A 63 15.16 4.39 -7.42
CA VAL A 63 15.69 3.04 -7.11
C VAL A 63 14.80 2.33 -6.08
N GLU A 64 14.36 3.03 -5.04
CA GLU A 64 13.46 2.46 -4.03
C GLU A 64 12.10 2.05 -4.65
N ASN A 65 11.52 2.90 -5.50
CA ASN A 65 10.28 2.59 -6.19
C ASN A 65 10.44 1.42 -7.16
N LEU A 66 11.57 1.31 -7.85
CA LEU A 66 11.87 0.18 -8.73
C LEU A 66 11.98 -1.13 -7.94
N THR A 67 12.65 -1.08 -6.78
CA THR A 67 12.77 -2.22 -5.86
C THR A 67 11.39 -2.68 -5.39
N LYS A 68 10.53 -1.74 -4.97
CA LYS A 68 9.15 -2.03 -4.57
C LYS A 68 8.29 -2.55 -5.73
N ALA A 69 8.51 -2.05 -6.95
CA ALA A 69 7.81 -2.51 -8.13
C ALA A 69 8.12 -3.97 -8.45
N ALA A 70 9.40 -4.34 -8.40
CA ALA A 70 9.84 -5.71 -8.60
C ALA A 70 9.30 -6.65 -7.50
N GLU A 71 9.37 -6.24 -6.23
CA GLU A 71 8.76 -6.97 -5.11
C GLU A 71 7.24 -7.14 -5.28
N ALA A 72 6.55 -6.10 -5.75
CA ALA A 72 5.11 -6.16 -6.01
C ALA A 72 4.79 -7.13 -7.16
N TYR A 73 5.60 -7.11 -8.22
CA TYR A 73 5.45 -8.01 -9.37
C TYR A 73 5.62 -9.48 -8.98
N ASP A 74 6.67 -9.78 -8.23
CA ASP A 74 6.96 -11.14 -7.75
C ASP A 74 5.88 -11.66 -6.79
N ARG A 75 5.20 -10.76 -6.09
CA ARG A 75 4.04 -11.08 -5.22
C ARG A 75 2.69 -11.01 -5.95
N HIS A 76 2.69 -10.98 -7.28
CA HIS A 76 1.48 -10.93 -8.10
C HIS A 76 0.59 -9.69 -7.88
N ARG A 77 1.12 -8.63 -7.27
CA ARG A 77 0.43 -7.35 -7.07
C ARG A 77 0.66 -6.45 -8.29
N TYR A 78 0.10 -6.86 -9.43
CA TYR A 78 0.46 -6.30 -10.74
C TYR A 78 0.09 -4.83 -10.92
N GLU A 79 -1.06 -4.39 -10.40
CA GLU A 79 -1.45 -2.97 -10.46
C GLU A 79 -0.51 -2.07 -9.64
N GLU A 80 -0.06 -2.56 -8.47
CA GLU A 80 0.93 -1.85 -7.65
C GLU A 80 2.29 -1.80 -8.35
N ALA A 81 2.72 -2.94 -8.90
CA ALA A 81 3.95 -3.06 -9.68
C ALA A 81 3.94 -2.09 -10.87
N LEU A 82 2.84 -2.05 -11.63
CA LEU A 82 2.69 -1.17 -12.78
C LEU A 82 2.77 0.30 -12.38
N ARG A 83 2.03 0.71 -11.33
CA ARG A 83 2.03 2.10 -10.86
C ARG A 83 3.44 2.56 -10.49
N LEU A 84 4.19 1.73 -9.78
CA LEU A 84 5.55 2.03 -9.35
C LEU A 84 6.53 2.00 -10.53
N ALA A 85 6.54 0.93 -11.33
CA ALA A 85 7.44 0.77 -12.46
C ALA A 85 7.25 1.88 -13.50
N LYS A 86 6.01 2.26 -13.80
CA LYS A 86 5.71 3.37 -14.72
C LYS A 86 6.31 4.68 -14.24
N SER A 87 6.18 5.01 -12.95
CA SER A 87 6.75 6.24 -12.38
C SER A 87 8.26 6.33 -12.54
N VAL A 88 8.95 5.17 -12.54
CA VAL A 88 10.38 5.10 -12.77
C VAL A 88 10.69 5.13 -14.27
N ALA A 89 9.92 4.43 -15.10
CA ALA A 89 10.08 4.40 -16.55
C ALA A 89 9.90 5.78 -17.22
N ASP A 90 9.03 6.62 -16.65
CA ASP A 90 8.85 8.00 -17.10
C ASP A 90 10.09 8.87 -16.80
N LEU A 91 10.85 8.56 -15.74
CA LEU A 91 12.04 9.30 -15.32
C LEU A 91 13.34 8.80 -15.96
N VAL A 92 13.47 7.48 -16.11
CA VAL A 92 14.63 6.81 -16.71
C VAL A 92 14.19 5.88 -17.83
N PRO A 93 13.65 6.44 -18.93
CA PRO A 93 13.23 5.65 -20.07
C PRO A 93 14.42 4.94 -20.74
N GLY A 94 15.66 5.43 -20.60
CA GLY A 94 16.84 4.81 -21.22
C GLY A 94 17.26 3.45 -20.65
N VAL A 95 16.69 3.00 -19.53
CA VAL A 95 17.08 1.74 -18.88
C VAL A 95 16.14 0.61 -19.30
N ALA A 96 16.65 -0.36 -20.06
CA ALA A 96 15.89 -1.48 -20.61
C ALA A 96 15.09 -2.23 -19.52
N ALA A 97 15.74 -2.62 -18.42
CA ALA A 97 15.11 -3.37 -17.33
C ALA A 97 13.93 -2.62 -16.69
N VAL A 98 13.98 -1.28 -16.61
CA VAL A 98 12.89 -0.46 -16.06
C VAL A 98 11.68 -0.50 -17.00
N ARG A 99 11.90 -0.33 -18.31
CA ARG A 99 10.82 -0.42 -19.30
C ARG A 99 10.24 -1.82 -19.37
N GLU A 100 11.07 -2.84 -19.34
CA GLU A 100 10.64 -4.24 -19.37
C GLU A 100 9.76 -4.57 -18.17
N LEU A 101 10.17 -4.19 -16.96
CA LEU A 101 9.33 -4.37 -15.78
C LEU A 101 7.99 -3.62 -15.91
N ALA A 102 7.99 -2.39 -16.40
CA ALA A 102 6.76 -1.63 -16.65
C ALA A 102 5.86 -2.31 -17.69
N GLY A 103 6.43 -2.84 -18.77
CA GLY A 103 5.72 -3.56 -19.83
C GLY A 103 5.17 -4.90 -19.36
N LEU A 104 5.96 -5.69 -18.63
CA LEU A 104 5.54 -6.96 -18.03
C LEU A 104 4.45 -6.76 -16.97
N ALA A 105 4.58 -5.73 -16.12
CA ALA A 105 3.56 -5.37 -15.15
C ALA A 105 2.27 -4.92 -15.85
N ALA A 106 2.36 -4.12 -16.92
CA ALA A 106 1.21 -3.72 -17.73
C ALA A 106 0.52 -4.92 -18.39
N TYR A 107 1.30 -5.89 -18.89
CA TYR A 107 0.76 -7.11 -19.48
C TYR A 107 -0.02 -7.93 -18.45
N ARG A 108 0.55 -8.12 -17.25
CA ARG A 108 -0.11 -8.88 -16.17
C ARG A 108 -1.29 -8.14 -15.53
N ALA A 109 -1.34 -6.82 -15.64
CA ALA A 109 -2.47 -5.99 -15.22
C ALA A 109 -3.51 -5.77 -16.35
N GLU A 110 -3.45 -6.55 -17.44
CA GLU A 110 -4.40 -6.49 -18.56
C GLU A 110 -4.41 -5.14 -19.31
N ARG A 111 -3.35 -4.34 -19.15
CA ARG A 111 -3.16 -3.05 -19.85
C ARG A 111 -2.41 -3.26 -21.16
N TRP A 112 -3.01 -4.01 -22.09
CA TRP A 112 -2.35 -4.50 -23.31
C TRP A 112 -1.72 -3.39 -24.17
N ASN A 113 -2.42 -2.27 -24.36
CA ASN A 113 -1.91 -1.14 -25.15
C ASN A 113 -0.66 -0.51 -24.52
N LEU A 114 -0.63 -0.43 -23.19
CA LEU A 114 0.49 0.11 -22.44
C LEU A 114 1.67 -0.87 -22.45
N ALA A 115 1.40 -2.17 -22.31
CA ALA A 115 2.41 -3.22 -22.41
C ALA A 115 3.11 -3.18 -23.77
N LYS A 116 2.32 -3.08 -24.86
CA LYS A 116 2.87 -2.94 -26.21
C LYS A 116 3.77 -1.72 -26.32
N ALA A 117 3.33 -0.56 -25.83
CA ALA A 117 4.13 0.67 -25.90
C ALA A 117 5.49 0.56 -25.19
N HIS A 118 5.54 -0.12 -24.03
CA HIS A 118 6.80 -0.31 -23.31
C HIS A 118 7.71 -1.38 -23.92
N LEU A 119 7.15 -2.47 -24.45
CA LEU A 119 7.92 -3.63 -24.91
C LEU A 119 8.43 -3.49 -26.35
N THR A 120 7.83 -2.65 -27.18
CA THR A 120 8.28 -2.43 -28.57
C THR A 120 9.23 -1.25 -28.72
N ALA A 121 9.46 -0.47 -27.66
CA ALA A 121 10.29 0.73 -27.70
C ALA A 121 11.81 0.43 -27.50
N HIS A 122 12.25 -0.77 -27.87
CA HIS A 122 13.65 -1.22 -27.81
C HIS A 122 14.45 -0.71 -29.00
#